data_AF-A0A815TCU2-F1
#
_entry.id   AF-A0A815TCU2-F1
#
_cell.length_a   1.000
_cell.length_b   1.000
_cell.length_c   1.000
_cell.angle_alpha   90.00
_cell.angle_beta   90.00
_cell.angle_gamma   90.00
#
_symmetry.space_group_name_H-M   'P 1'
#
loop_
_entity.id
_entity.type
_entity.pdbx_description
1 polymer ?
#
loop_
_entity_poly.entity_id
_entity_poly.type
_entity_poly.pdbx_seq_one_letter_code
_entity_poly.pdbx_strand_id
1 'polypeptide(L)'
;MIDLDDDSEIVKIDLLVGHTSAIRAEPINTHNPPRTHDWEVYVRSADAHGDLSCLIQRCVFYLHPEYPNNKREVNVTPFVIQESGYAGFHLV
;
A
#
# COMPACT_ATOMS: atom_id res chain seq x y z
N MET A 1 -0.03 -34.33 10.33
CA MET A 1 1.32 -33.94 9.91
C MET A 1 1.36 -34.28 8.45
N ILE A 2 1.36 -33.29 7.56
CA ILE A 2 1.35 -33.53 6.11
C ILE A 2 2.80 -33.84 5.74
N ASP A 3 3.05 -35.06 5.29
CA ASP A 3 4.31 -35.43 4.64
C ASP A 3 4.35 -34.74 3.29
N LEU A 4 5.25 -33.76 3.15
CA LEU A 4 5.58 -33.15 1.87
C LEU A 4 6.61 -34.07 1.19
N ASP A 5 6.32 -34.49 -0.04
CA ASP A 5 7.23 -35.31 -0.86
C ASP A 5 8.62 -34.63 -0.97
N ASP A 6 9.68 -35.45 -0.90
CA ASP A 6 11.12 -35.10 -0.79
C ASP A 6 11.66 -34.24 -1.97
N ASP A 7 10.90 -34.11 -3.06
CA ASP A 7 11.25 -33.34 -4.26
C ASP A 7 10.52 -31.97 -4.37
N SER A 8 9.87 -31.50 -3.30
CA SER A 8 9.13 -30.23 -3.35
C SER A 8 10.00 -29.00 -3.03
N GLU A 9 10.12 -28.09 -4.00
CA GLU A 9 10.71 -26.77 -3.77
C GLU A 9 9.68 -25.79 -3.17
N ILE A 10 10.03 -25.19 -2.02
CA ILE A 10 9.19 -24.19 -1.34
C ILE A 10 9.79 -22.80 -1.54
N VAL A 11 9.06 -21.93 -2.22
CA VAL A 11 9.38 -20.50 -2.31
C VAL A 11 8.54 -19.73 -1.29
N LYS A 12 9.22 -19.07 -0.35
CA LYS A 12 8.59 -18.17 0.63
C LYS A 12 8.86 -16.73 0.25
N ILE A 13 7.80 -15.91 0.20
CA ILE A 13 7.89 -14.46 -0.04
C ILE A 13 7.26 -13.76 1.16
N ASP A 14 8.06 -12.98 1.88
CA ASP A 14 7.60 -12.18 3.01
C ASP A 14 7.34 -10.74 2.55
N LEU A 15 6.07 -10.34 2.57
CA LEU A 15 5.63 -8.99 2.21
C LEU A 15 5.36 -8.16 3.46
N LEU A 16 5.74 -6.88 3.40
CA LEU A 16 5.40 -5.89 4.39
C LEU A 16 4.39 -4.92 3.78
N VAL A 17 3.19 -4.90 4.37
CA VAL A 17 2.13 -3.94 4.07
C VAL A 17 2.06 -2.94 5.21
N GLY A 18 2.19 -1.65 4.91
CA GLY A 18 2.28 -0.61 5.93
C GLY A 18 1.76 0.74 5.45
N HIS A 19 1.67 1.68 6.38
CA HIS A 19 1.30 3.06 6.08
C HIS A 19 1.99 4.01 7.08
N THR A 20 2.14 5.27 6.69
CA THR A 20 2.47 6.36 7.61
C THR A 20 1.49 7.50 7.40
N SER A 21 1.30 8.33 8.43
CA SER A 21 0.47 9.54 8.33
C SER A 21 1.05 10.65 9.20
N ALA A 22 1.05 11.86 8.66
CA ALA A 22 1.51 13.06 9.33
C ALA A 22 0.41 14.12 9.31
N ILE A 23 0.20 14.75 10.47
CA ILE A 23 -0.68 15.92 10.58
C ILE A 23 -0.03 17.08 9.82
N ARG A 24 -0.82 17.74 8.98
CA ARG A 24 -0.38 18.93 8.25
C ARG A 24 -0.35 20.14 9.17
N ALA A 25 0.64 21.02 8.97
CA ALA A 25 0.66 22.32 9.64
C ALA A 25 -0.54 23.19 9.24
N GLU A 26 -0.92 23.15 7.96
CA GLU A 26 -2.10 23.82 7.42
C GLU A 26 -3.01 22.83 6.67
N PRO A 27 -4.31 22.77 7.00
CA PRO A 27 -5.25 21.89 6.33
C PRO A 27 -5.54 22.37 4.91
N ILE A 28 -5.83 21.43 3.99
CA ILE A 28 -6.26 21.75 2.64
C ILE A 28 -7.76 22.05 2.67
N ASN A 29 -8.10 23.34 2.67
CA ASN A 29 -9.47 23.84 2.81
C ASN A 29 -10.30 23.80 1.52
N THR A 30 -9.73 23.36 0.40
CA THR A 30 -10.48 23.16 -0.87
C THR A 30 -11.40 21.94 -0.84
N HIS A 31 -11.27 21.08 0.19
CA HIS A 31 -12.14 19.94 0.44
C HIS A 31 -13.05 20.21 1.64
N ASN A 32 -14.22 19.57 1.65
CA ASN A 32 -15.14 19.59 2.78
C ASN A 32 -15.45 18.15 3.21
N PRO A 33 -14.97 17.67 4.37
CA PRO A 33 -14.15 18.41 5.35
C PRO A 33 -12.71 18.68 4.85
N PRO A 34 -12.00 19.67 5.44
CA PRO A 34 -10.62 19.96 5.08
C PRO A 34 -9.71 18.75 5.27
N ARG A 35 -8.77 18.52 4.35
CA ARG A 35 -7.79 17.43 4.51
C ARG A 35 -6.73 17.86 5.53
N THR A 36 -6.61 17.11 6.61
CA THR A 36 -5.78 17.44 7.78
C THR A 36 -4.49 16.63 7.86
N HIS A 37 -4.41 15.52 7.13
CA HIS A 37 -3.26 14.63 7.14
C HIS A 37 -2.74 14.41 5.72
N ASP A 38 -1.43 14.29 5.60
CA ASP A 38 -0.80 13.60 4.48
C ASP A 38 -0.51 12.16 4.92
N TRP A 39 -0.73 11.21 4.03
CA TRP A 39 -0.54 9.80 4.33
C TRP A 39 0.03 9.07 3.12
N GLU A 40 0.71 7.97 3.40
CA GLU A 40 1.14 7.02 2.40
C GLU A 40 0.81 5.60 2.83
N VAL A 41 0.55 4.72 1.86
CA VAL A 41 0.37 3.27 2.05
C VAL A 41 1.23 2.54 1.05
N TYR A 42 1.85 1.44 1.47
CA TYR A 42 2.82 0.72 0.65
C TYR A 42 2.78 -0.78 0.83
N VAL A 43 3.22 -1.47 -0.23
CA VAL A 43 3.60 -2.89 -0.24
C VAL A 43 5.08 -2.96 -0.61
N ARG A 44 5.91 -3.60 0.22
CA ARG A 44 7.35 -3.77 -0.01
C ARG A 44 7.85 -5.12 0.50
N SER A 45 9.09 -5.47 0.14
CA SER A 45 9.75 -6.64 0.72
C SER A 45 9.93 -6.44 2.23
N ALA A 46 9.76 -7.51 3.02
CA ALA A 46 10.15 -7.51 4.42
C ALA A 46 11.69 -7.44 4.59
N ASP A 47 12.44 -7.89 3.58
CA ASP A 47 13.88 -7.65 3.47
C ASP A 47 14.15 -6.22 3.00
N ALA A 48 15.00 -5.49 3.72
CA ALA A 48 15.39 -4.12 3.42
C ALA A 48 16.01 -3.94 2.01
N HIS A 49 16.57 -4.98 1.42
CA HIS A 49 17.16 -4.97 0.08
C HIS A 49 16.40 -5.84 -0.93
N GLY A 50 15.27 -6.42 -0.54
CA GLY A 50 14.50 -7.31 -1.41
C GLY A 50 13.78 -6.54 -2.52
N ASP A 51 13.95 -7.03 -3.75
CA ASP A 51 13.23 -6.51 -4.93
C ASP A 51 12.02 -7.39 -5.25
N LEU A 52 10.86 -6.76 -5.37
CA LEU A 52 9.59 -7.41 -5.72
C LEU A 52 9.23 -7.25 -7.20
N SER A 53 10.01 -6.48 -7.97
CA SER A 53 9.70 -6.12 -9.36
C SER A 53 9.54 -7.33 -10.30
N CYS A 54 10.29 -8.41 -10.05
CA CYS A 54 10.19 -9.66 -10.81
C CYS A 54 9.11 -10.62 -10.29
N LEU A 55 8.55 -10.38 -9.10
CA LEU A 55 7.57 -11.25 -8.45
C LEU A 55 6.15 -10.70 -8.50
N ILE A 56 5.99 -9.37 -8.50
CA ILE A 56 4.70 -8.69 -8.46
C ILE A 56 4.48 -7.93 -9.75
N GLN A 57 3.46 -8.34 -10.51
CA GLN A 57 3.05 -7.64 -11.73
C GLN A 57 2.46 -6.25 -11.43
N ARG A 58 1.64 -6.15 -10.37
CA ARG A 58 0.99 -4.89 -9.96
C ARG A 58 0.43 -4.95 -8.54
N CYS A 59 0.37 -3.79 -7.90
CA CYS A 59 -0.43 -3.56 -6.70
C CYS A 59 -1.64 -2.67 -7.03
N VAL A 60 -2.79 -3.03 -6.48
CA VAL A 60 -4.03 -2.27 -6.64
C VAL A 60 -4.52 -1.88 -5.26
N PHE A 61 -4.78 -0.60 -5.06
CA PHE A 61 -5.26 -0.05 -3.81
C PHE A 61 -6.66 0.50 -4.02
N TYR A 62 -7.65 -0.02 -3.29
CA TYR A 62 -9.00 0.51 -3.32
C TYR A 62 -9.19 1.51 -2.17
N LEU A 63 -9.14 2.80 -2.54
CA LEU A 63 -9.37 3.92 -1.65
C LEU A 63 -10.86 4.10 -1.34
N HIS A 64 -11.18 4.89 -0.32
CA HIS A 64 -12.54 5.31 -0.03
C HIS A 64 -13.20 5.95 -1.28
N PRO A 65 -14.51 5.72 -1.56
CA PRO A 65 -15.18 6.23 -2.76
C PRO A 65 -15.16 7.75 -2.98
N GLU A 66 -14.89 8.52 -1.93
CA GLU A 66 -14.74 9.98 -2.02
C GLU A 66 -13.45 10.42 -2.73
N TYR A 67 -12.45 9.53 -2.85
CA TYR A 67 -11.25 9.85 -3.60
C TYR A 67 -11.53 9.77 -5.11
N PRO A 68 -11.13 10.78 -5.89
CA PRO A 68 -11.14 10.66 -7.33
C PRO A 68 -10.19 9.54 -7.74
N ASN A 69 -10.62 8.74 -8.73
CA ASN A 69 -9.90 7.53 -9.14
C ASN A 69 -9.59 6.62 -7.93
N ASN A 70 -10.62 6.21 -7.19
CA ASN A 70 -10.47 5.44 -5.96
C ASN A 70 -9.90 4.02 -6.16
N LYS A 71 -9.76 3.53 -7.40
CA LYS A 71 -8.99 2.34 -7.73
C LYS A 71 -7.64 2.75 -8.31
N ARG A 72 -6.58 2.65 -7.52
CA ARG A 72 -5.24 3.06 -7.92
C ARG A 72 -4.39 1.83 -8.22
N GLU A 73 -3.79 1.80 -9.40
CA GLU A 73 -2.95 0.70 -9.85
C GLU A 73 -1.50 1.17 -9.99
N VAL A 74 -0.57 0.44 -9.37
CA VAL A 74 0.87 0.69 -9.41
C VAL A 74 1.55 -0.54 -9.97
N ASN A 75 2.16 -0.38 -11.16
CA ASN A 75 2.70 -1.49 -11.96
C ASN A 75 4.24 -1.60 -11.86
N VAL A 76 4.90 -0.69 -11.16
CA VAL A 76 6.36 -0.65 -10.99
C VAL A 76 6.68 -0.25 -9.56
N THR A 77 7.68 -0.89 -8.96
CA THR A 77 8.18 -0.55 -7.63
C THR A 77 8.73 0.89 -7.60
N PRO A 78 8.51 1.66 -6.51
CA PRO A 78 7.85 1.28 -5.26
C PRO A 78 6.32 1.20 -5.39
N PHE A 79 5.72 0.14 -4.84
CA PHE A 79 4.26 0.00 -4.77
C PHE A 79 3.71 0.84 -3.61
N VAL A 80 3.61 2.14 -3.84
CA VAL A 80 3.19 3.14 -2.85
C VAL A 80 2.16 4.09 -3.43
N ILE A 81 1.26 4.57 -2.59
CA ILE A 81 0.38 5.70 -2.90
C ILE A 81 0.52 6.72 -1.79
N GLN A 82 0.56 8.00 -2.19
CA GLN A 82 0.55 9.14 -1.30
C GLN A 82 -0.68 10.00 -1.61
N GLU A 83 -1.37 10.43 -0.56
CA GLU A 83 -2.60 11.23 -0.66
C GLU A 83 -2.75 12.10 0.60
N SER A 84 -3.72 13.01 0.55
CA SER A 84 -4.14 13.76 1.73
C SER A 84 -5.57 13.39 2.11
N GLY A 85 -5.88 13.35 3.40
CA GLY A 85 -7.19 12.94 3.91
C GLY A 85 -7.53 13.59 5.24
N TYR A 86 -8.74 13.33 5.72
CA TYR A 86 -9.25 13.89 6.98
C TYR A 86 -9.59 12.83 8.02
N ALA A 87 -9.72 11.56 7.61
CA ALA A 87 -10.07 10.43 8.46
C ALA A 87 -9.43 9.14 7.92
N GLY A 88 -9.28 8.14 8.81
CA GLY A 88 -8.89 6.79 8.43
C GLY A 88 -10.04 6.01 7.77
N PHE A 89 -9.69 4.99 6.99
CA PHE A 89 -10.63 4.08 6.33
C PHE A 89 -9.99 2.72 6.09
N HIS A 90 -10.81 1.70 5.82
CA HIS A 90 -10.31 0.40 5.39
C HIS A 90 -9.90 0.45 3.92
N LEU A 91 -8.64 0.15 3.66
CA LEU A 91 -8.13 -0.04 2.31
C LEU A 91 -8.31 -1.52 1.95
N VAL A 92 -9.18 -1.78 0.97
CA VAL A 92 -9.50 -3.11 0.45
C VAL A 92 -8.71 -3.34 -0.85
#